data_AF-A0A6G8C9X7-F1
#
_entry.id   AF-A0A6G8C9X7-F1
#
_cell.length_a   1.000
_cell.length_b   1.000
_cell.length_c   1.000
_cell.angle_alpha   90.00
_cell.angle_beta   90.00
_cell.angle_gamma   90.00
#
_symmetry.space_group_name_H-M   'P 1'
#
loop_
_entity.id
_entity.type
_entity.pdbx_description
1 polymer ?
#
loop_
_entity_poly.entity_id
_entity_poly.type
_entity_poly.pdbx_seq_one_letter_code
_entity_poly.pdbx_strand_id
1 'polypeptide(L)'
;MRLFYPSIFAVLVLGAGACTRSQPPSEIKPPAAVAPSITLPVAVDLPSLVGYSIEEIRERLGAPRETQVEPLAVQPKPRNSKSLRIKDEGWINTFETGGITLIVTFNARTRKVRDIVMTGNNEEELMQRGNLTLTAPSYIVLPVFAPETATQLSGVRVIKRR
;
A
#
# COMPACT_ATOMS: atom_id res chain seq x y z
N MET A 1 -37.21 69.49 38.73
CA MET A 1 -38.63 69.07 38.57
C MET A 1 -38.59 67.61 38.13
N ARG A 2 -39.34 66.63 38.67
CA ARG A 2 -40.83 66.46 38.79
C ARG A 2 -41.50 66.53 37.41
N LEU A 3 -42.31 65.58 36.89
CA LEU A 3 -42.79 64.20 37.22
C LEU A 3 -42.91 63.45 35.84
N PHE A 4 -43.28 62.18 35.62
CA PHE A 4 -43.94 61.05 36.33
C PHE A 4 -43.09 59.75 36.16
N TYR A 5 -43.32 58.52 36.68
CA TYR A 5 -44.48 57.67 37.07
C TYR A 5 -44.98 56.69 35.93
N PRO A 6 -45.76 55.61 36.19
CA PRO A 6 -45.37 54.23 35.80
C PRO A 6 -46.36 53.53 34.84
N SER A 7 -46.21 52.21 34.60
CA SER A 7 -47.22 51.17 34.93
C SER A 7 -47.08 49.84 34.15
N ILE A 8 -47.22 48.73 34.87
CA ILE A 8 -47.85 47.42 34.53
C ILE A 8 -47.95 46.97 33.05
N PHE A 9 -47.37 45.80 32.73
CA PHE A 9 -48.02 44.65 32.04
C PHE A 9 -47.13 43.41 32.31
N ALA A 10 -47.55 42.38 33.05
CA ALA A 10 -48.54 41.33 32.70
C ALA A 10 -48.12 40.58 31.42
N VAL A 11 -47.39 39.46 31.52
CA VAL A 11 -47.87 38.09 31.79
C VAL A 11 -48.52 37.42 30.55
N LEU A 12 -47.75 36.47 29.98
CA LEU A 12 -48.14 35.14 29.47
C LEU A 12 -49.41 34.97 28.60
N VAL A 13 -49.26 34.38 27.40
CA VAL A 13 -49.92 33.09 26.99
C VAL A 13 -49.48 32.67 25.56
N LEU A 14 -49.63 31.36 25.30
CA LEU A 14 -49.08 30.58 24.18
C LEU A 14 -49.52 31.04 22.77
N GLY A 15 -48.60 30.92 21.80
CA GLY A 15 -48.90 30.82 20.37
C GLY A 15 -48.71 29.38 19.87
N ALA A 16 -49.58 28.92 18.96
CA ALA A 16 -49.69 27.50 18.60
C ALA A 16 -48.48 26.93 17.83
N GLY A 17 -48.14 25.66 18.09
CA GLY A 17 -47.16 24.91 17.32
C GLY A 17 -47.76 24.33 16.04
N ALA A 18 -47.16 24.64 14.88
CA ALA A 18 -47.56 24.11 13.58
C ALA A 18 -46.34 23.84 12.69
N CYS A 19 -45.61 22.76 12.98
CA CYS A 19 -44.49 22.28 12.17
C CYS A 19 -44.72 20.81 11.75
N THR A 20 -45.65 20.60 10.81
CA THR A 20 -45.78 19.32 10.10
C THR A 20 -44.48 19.05 9.34
N ARG A 21 -43.59 18.24 9.91
CA ARG A 21 -42.37 17.79 9.27
C ARG A 21 -42.54 16.35 8.79
N SER A 22 -43.15 16.21 7.61
CA SER A 22 -43.28 14.92 6.93
C SER A 22 -41.92 14.26 6.79
N GLN A 23 -41.68 13.19 7.56
CA GLN A 23 -40.54 12.32 7.33
C GLN A 23 -40.88 11.42 6.13
N PRO A 24 -40.05 11.36 5.07
CA PRO A 24 -40.16 10.25 4.13
C PRO A 24 -39.87 8.95 4.90
N PRO A 25 -40.44 7.79 4.49
CA PRO A 25 -40.10 6.52 5.11
C PRO A 25 -38.58 6.31 5.06
N SER A 26 -37.95 6.22 6.23
CA SER A 26 -36.57 5.81 6.31
C SER A 26 -36.53 4.32 6.01
N GLU A 27 -36.27 3.98 4.75
CA GLU A 27 -35.97 2.61 4.36
C GLU A 27 -34.69 2.20 5.09
N ILE A 28 -34.86 1.48 6.21
CA ILE A 28 -33.76 0.82 6.91
C ILE A 28 -33.35 -0.37 6.04
N LYS A 29 -32.70 -0.07 4.93
CA LYS A 29 -31.92 -1.02 4.16
C LYS A 29 -30.92 -1.63 5.13
N PRO A 30 -30.98 -2.94 5.44
CA PRO A 30 -30.01 -3.55 6.32
C PRO A 30 -28.60 -3.26 5.77
N PRO A 31 -27.60 -2.98 6.63
CA PRO A 31 -26.23 -2.84 6.16
C PRO A 31 -25.90 -4.11 5.38
N ALA A 32 -25.60 -3.95 4.08
CA ALA A 32 -25.36 -5.08 3.20
C ALA A 32 -24.27 -5.94 3.83
N ALA A 33 -24.59 -7.22 4.09
CA ALA A 33 -23.73 -8.09 4.87
C ALA A 33 -22.31 -8.05 4.30
N VAL A 34 -21.38 -7.49 5.09
CA VAL A 34 -20.00 -7.28 4.65
C VAL A 34 -19.44 -8.66 4.33
N ALA A 35 -19.23 -8.93 3.04
CA ALA A 35 -18.69 -10.20 2.61
C ALA A 35 -17.36 -10.42 3.34
N PRO A 36 -17.15 -11.60 3.97
CA PRO A 36 -15.99 -11.81 4.81
C PRO A 36 -14.73 -11.64 3.97
N SER A 37 -13.95 -10.58 4.24
CA SER A 37 -12.68 -10.34 3.58
C SER A 37 -11.78 -11.55 3.77
N ILE A 38 -11.48 -12.26 2.69
CA ILE A 38 -10.65 -13.45 2.72
C ILE A 38 -9.20 -13.00 2.95
N THR A 39 -8.80 -12.91 4.22
CA THR A 39 -7.43 -12.60 4.61
C THR A 39 -6.51 -13.69 4.10
N LEU A 40 -5.66 -13.36 3.12
CA LEU A 40 -4.70 -14.31 2.57
C LEU A 40 -3.55 -14.52 3.58
N PRO A 41 -3.01 -15.75 3.71
CA PRO A 41 -1.89 -16.00 4.61
C PRO A 41 -0.63 -15.28 4.11
N VAL A 42 0.17 -14.75 5.05
CA VAL A 42 1.50 -14.21 4.75
C VAL A 42 2.37 -15.33 4.17
N ALA A 43 2.79 -15.16 2.92
CA ALA A 43 3.67 -16.08 2.20
C ALA A 43 5.16 -15.78 2.49
N VAL A 44 5.49 -14.52 2.74
CA VAL A 44 6.83 -14.06 3.13
C VAL A 44 6.75 -12.73 3.87
N ASP A 45 7.46 -12.61 4.99
CA ASP A 45 7.59 -11.35 5.72
C ASP A 45 8.67 -10.46 5.07
N LEU A 46 8.32 -9.78 3.97
CA LEU A 46 9.26 -8.89 3.27
C LEU A 46 9.86 -7.79 4.16
N PRO A 47 9.14 -7.15 5.12
CA PRO A 47 9.72 -6.22 6.07
C PRO A 47 10.99 -6.74 6.77
N SER A 48 11.04 -8.03 7.14
CA SER A 48 12.23 -8.62 7.77
C SER A 48 13.45 -8.65 6.84
N LEU A 49 13.24 -8.80 5.53
CA LEU A 49 14.30 -8.93 4.53
C LEU A 49 14.91 -7.59 4.10
N VAL A 50 14.27 -6.45 4.43
CA VAL A 50 14.70 -5.12 3.98
C VAL A 50 16.03 -4.70 4.62
N GLY A 51 17.09 -4.68 3.81
CA GLY A 51 18.41 -4.17 4.19
C GLY A 51 19.42 -5.24 4.60
N TYR A 52 19.03 -6.51 4.57
CA TYR A 52 19.96 -7.63 4.64
C TYR A 52 20.92 -7.68 3.43
N SER A 53 22.00 -8.44 3.60
CA SER A 53 22.82 -8.95 2.50
C SER A 53 22.07 -10.05 1.74
N ILE A 54 22.59 -10.38 0.55
CA ILE A 54 22.04 -11.46 -0.25
C ILE A 54 22.34 -12.85 0.36
N GLU A 55 23.40 -12.98 1.17
CA GLU A 55 23.70 -14.15 2.01
C GLU A 55 22.58 -14.38 3.03
N GLU A 56 22.27 -13.38 3.85
CA GLU A 56 21.21 -13.42 4.88
C GLU A 56 19.83 -13.74 4.28
N ILE A 57 19.55 -13.35 3.03
CA ILE A 57 18.33 -13.75 2.31
C ILE A 57 18.39 -15.21 1.84
N ARG A 58 19.54 -15.69 1.33
CA ARG A 58 19.73 -17.11 0.93
C ARG A 58 19.62 -18.07 2.13
N GLU A 59 20.07 -17.65 3.32
CA GLU A 59 19.88 -18.42 4.55
C GLU A 59 18.40 -18.57 4.94
N ARG A 60 17.57 -17.55 4.67
CA ARG A 60 16.15 -17.51 5.05
C ARG A 60 15.21 -18.09 4.00
N LEU A 61 15.54 -17.93 2.72
CA LEU A 61 14.71 -18.37 1.58
C LEU A 61 15.25 -19.61 0.86
N GLY A 62 16.41 -20.12 1.27
CA GLY A 62 17.09 -21.23 0.62
C GLY A 62 17.88 -20.83 -0.63
N ALA A 63 18.27 -21.83 -1.42
CA ALA A 63 19.02 -21.60 -2.65
C ALA A 63 18.17 -20.83 -3.69
N PRO A 64 18.73 -19.80 -4.34
CA PRO A 64 18.03 -19.09 -5.41
C PRO A 64 17.93 -19.98 -6.65
N ARG A 65 16.88 -19.79 -7.44
CA ARG A 65 16.84 -20.26 -8.81
C ARG A 65 17.64 -19.29 -9.67
N GLU A 66 18.61 -19.81 -10.43
CA GLU A 66 19.28 -19.08 -11.51
C GLU A 66 18.39 -18.99 -12.75
N THR A 67 17.16 -18.49 -12.54
CA THR A 67 16.27 -18.17 -13.65
C THR A 67 16.85 -16.97 -14.39
N GLN A 68 17.18 -17.16 -15.67
CA GLN A 68 17.48 -16.07 -16.60
C GLN A 68 16.17 -15.32 -16.94
N VAL A 69 15.53 -14.73 -15.92
CA VAL A 69 14.39 -13.84 -16.14
C VAL A 69 14.92 -12.62 -16.88
N GLU A 70 14.47 -12.43 -18.13
CA GLU A 70 14.67 -11.18 -18.84
C GLU A 70 14.16 -10.04 -17.93
N PRO A 71 14.98 -9.02 -17.64
CA PRO A 71 14.83 -8.28 -16.39
C PRO A 71 13.52 -7.50 -16.34
N LEU A 72 12.58 -8.01 -15.52
CA LEU A 72 11.36 -7.28 -15.07
C LEU A 72 11.69 -5.95 -14.38
N ALA A 73 12.96 -5.69 -14.09
CA ALA A 73 13.52 -4.35 -14.03
C ALA A 73 13.69 -3.70 -15.42
N VAL A 74 12.59 -3.59 -16.19
CA VAL A 74 12.50 -2.56 -17.24
C VAL A 74 12.48 -1.22 -16.52
N GLN A 75 13.68 -0.66 -16.36
CA GLN A 75 13.88 0.73 -15.93
C GLN A 75 13.05 1.60 -16.90
N PRO A 76 12.05 2.38 -16.43
CA PRO A 76 11.29 3.26 -17.31
C PRO A 76 12.27 4.31 -17.88
N LYS A 77 12.72 4.08 -19.13
CA LYS A 77 13.93 4.64 -19.74
C LYS A 77 13.95 6.17 -19.62
N PRO A 78 14.62 6.77 -18.61
CA PRO A 78 14.26 8.14 -18.25
C PRO A 78 14.82 9.10 -19.28
N ARG A 79 13.99 10.05 -19.74
CA ARG A 79 14.44 11.16 -20.61
C ARG A 79 15.59 11.97 -19.97
N ASN A 80 15.73 11.90 -18.64
CA ASN A 80 16.89 12.33 -17.86
C ASN A 80 17.54 11.13 -17.10
N SER A 81 18.17 10.21 -17.83
CA SER A 81 18.70 8.92 -17.31
C SER A 81 19.96 9.00 -16.44
N LYS A 82 19.95 9.80 -15.36
CA LYS A 82 21.05 9.88 -14.37
C LYS A 82 20.76 9.21 -13.02
N SER A 83 19.50 9.01 -12.63
CA SER A 83 19.12 8.56 -11.28
C SER A 83 18.98 7.04 -11.09
N LEU A 84 18.65 6.27 -12.13
CA LEU A 84 18.32 4.84 -12.04
C LEU A 84 19.23 3.92 -12.87
N ARG A 85 20.38 4.41 -13.35
CA ARG A 85 21.33 3.53 -14.04
C ARG A 85 21.82 2.45 -13.08
N ILE A 86 21.63 1.18 -13.44
CA ILE A 86 22.39 0.06 -12.88
C ILE A 86 23.84 0.19 -13.38
N LYS A 87 24.58 1.15 -12.81
CA LYS A 87 25.93 1.53 -13.25
C LYS A 87 27.02 0.78 -12.48
N ASP A 88 26.67 0.20 -11.34
CA ASP A 88 27.51 -0.65 -10.51
C ASP A 88 26.88 -2.03 -10.47
N GLU A 89 27.54 -3.01 -11.10
CA GLU A 89 27.50 -4.46 -10.80
C GLU A 89 26.17 -4.99 -10.23
N GLY A 90 25.10 -4.86 -11.03
CA GLY A 90 23.76 -5.35 -10.69
C GLY A 90 23.61 -6.83 -10.95
N TRP A 91 23.39 -7.60 -9.89
CA TRP A 91 23.08 -9.03 -9.97
C TRP A 91 21.69 -9.29 -9.40
N ILE A 92 21.05 -10.35 -9.90
CA ILE A 92 19.69 -10.75 -9.60
C ILE A 92 19.73 -12.19 -9.09
N ASN A 93 19.03 -12.47 -7.98
CA ASN A 93 18.63 -13.82 -7.60
C ASN A 93 17.10 -13.91 -7.70
N THR A 94 16.59 -15.03 -8.22
CA THR A 94 15.16 -15.35 -8.14
C THR A 94 14.92 -16.37 -7.04
N PHE A 95 13.89 -16.20 -6.22
CA PHE A 95 13.49 -17.15 -5.17
C PHE A 95 12.01 -17.50 -5.34
N GLU A 96 11.62 -18.70 -4.91
CA GLU A 96 10.24 -19.17 -4.93
C GLU A 96 9.86 -19.57 -3.50
N THR A 97 8.91 -18.86 -2.88
CA THR A 97 8.48 -19.14 -1.49
C THR A 97 7.00 -18.83 -1.30
N GLY A 98 6.29 -19.65 -0.51
CA GLY A 98 4.87 -19.45 -0.20
C GLY A 98 3.94 -19.32 -1.42
N GLY A 99 4.34 -19.86 -2.59
CA GLY A 99 3.64 -19.69 -3.86
C GLY A 99 3.79 -18.29 -4.46
N ILE A 100 4.96 -17.65 -4.32
CA ILE A 100 5.32 -16.34 -4.85
C ILE A 100 6.77 -16.33 -5.36
N THR A 101 6.98 -15.77 -6.55
CA THR A 101 8.30 -15.44 -7.08
C THR A 101 8.81 -14.10 -6.52
N LEU A 102 10.03 -14.11 -5.97
CA LEU A 102 10.75 -12.93 -5.50
C LEU A 102 12.00 -12.71 -6.34
N ILE A 103 12.17 -11.49 -6.86
CA ILE A 103 13.32 -11.09 -7.68
C ILE A 103 14.13 -10.07 -6.86
N VAL A 104 15.31 -10.48 -6.41
CA VAL A 104 16.14 -9.70 -5.47
C VAL A 104 17.31 -9.07 -6.21
N THR A 105 17.32 -7.74 -6.33
CA THR A 105 18.39 -6.96 -6.95
C THR A 105 19.43 -6.57 -5.90
N PHE A 106 20.70 -6.92 -6.11
CA PHE A 106 21.78 -6.60 -5.15
C PHE A 106 23.02 -5.98 -5.84
N ASN A 107 23.98 -5.54 -5.03
CA ASN A 107 25.30 -5.10 -5.49
C ASN A 107 26.31 -6.24 -5.35
N ALA A 108 26.98 -6.64 -6.45
CA ALA A 108 27.86 -7.80 -6.45
C ALA A 108 29.01 -7.71 -5.43
N ARG A 109 29.54 -6.50 -5.25
CA ARG A 109 30.76 -6.21 -4.48
C ARG A 109 30.49 -5.97 -2.99
N THR A 110 29.43 -5.24 -2.65
CA THR A 110 29.06 -4.98 -1.24
C THR A 110 28.09 -6.03 -0.69
N ARG A 111 27.57 -6.92 -1.54
CA ARG A 111 26.56 -7.95 -1.24
C ARG A 111 25.22 -7.43 -0.69
N LYS A 112 25.05 -6.12 -0.57
CA LYS A 112 23.81 -5.51 -0.06
C LYS A 112 22.71 -5.49 -1.11
N VAL A 113 21.51 -5.84 -0.66
CA VAL A 113 20.27 -5.78 -1.45
C VAL A 113 19.89 -4.31 -1.67
N ARG A 114 19.47 -3.98 -2.89
CA ARG A 114 18.95 -2.66 -3.26
C ARG A 114 17.44 -2.62 -3.17
N ASP A 115 16.80 -3.64 -3.73
CA ASP A 115 15.36 -3.78 -3.84
C ASP A 115 14.94 -5.25 -4.01
N ILE A 116 13.71 -5.54 -3.62
CA ILE A 116 13.05 -6.84 -3.79
C ILE A 116 11.77 -6.60 -4.58
N VAL A 117 11.58 -7.27 -5.72
CA VAL A 117 10.31 -7.27 -6.46
C VAL A 117 9.55 -8.56 -6.14
N MET A 118 8.32 -8.42 -5.66
CA MET A 118 7.36 -9.51 -5.54
C MET A 118 6.46 -9.50 -6.78
N THR A 119 6.42 -10.59 -7.55
CA THR A 119 5.66 -10.61 -8.82
C THR A 119 4.18 -10.97 -8.61
N GLY A 120 3.29 -10.29 -9.32
CA GLY A 120 1.86 -10.60 -9.34
C GLY A 120 1.03 -9.48 -9.98
N ASN A 121 -0.25 -9.75 -10.24
CA ASN A 121 -1.16 -8.84 -10.95
C ASN A 121 -2.19 -8.12 -10.06
N ASN A 122 -2.18 -8.37 -8.75
CA ASN A 122 -3.07 -7.76 -7.76
C ASN A 122 -2.25 -7.12 -6.63
N GLU A 123 -2.32 -5.78 -6.49
CA GLU A 123 -1.54 -5.06 -5.47
C GLU A 123 -1.98 -5.39 -4.05
N GLU A 124 -3.28 -5.53 -3.79
CA GLU A 124 -3.80 -5.83 -2.45
C GLU A 124 -3.36 -7.21 -1.97
N GLU A 125 -3.42 -8.22 -2.84
CA GLU A 125 -2.90 -9.56 -2.55
C GLU A 125 -1.41 -9.54 -2.24
N LEU A 126 -0.60 -8.86 -3.05
CA LEU A 126 0.85 -8.77 -2.85
C LEU A 126 1.19 -8.04 -1.54
N MET A 127 0.40 -7.02 -1.17
CA MET A 127 0.55 -6.31 0.09
C MET A 127 0.22 -7.21 1.29
N GLN A 128 -0.90 -7.95 1.24
CA GLN A 128 -1.26 -8.91 2.30
C GLN A 128 -0.23 -10.05 2.41
N ARG A 129 0.05 -10.77 1.31
CA ARG A 129 0.92 -11.96 1.32
C ARG A 129 2.40 -11.60 1.59
N GLY A 130 2.80 -10.35 1.36
CA GLY A 130 4.13 -9.82 1.67
C GLY A 130 4.30 -9.19 3.05
N ASN A 131 3.26 -9.17 3.89
CA ASN A 131 3.20 -8.43 5.16
C ASN A 131 3.54 -6.92 5.03
N LEU A 132 3.11 -6.30 3.93
CA LEU A 132 3.46 -4.92 3.60
C LEU A 132 2.42 -3.91 4.08
N THR A 133 2.90 -2.73 4.49
CA THR A 133 2.08 -1.53 4.68
C THR A 133 2.77 -0.32 4.04
N LEU A 134 1.99 0.54 3.37
CA LEU A 134 2.49 1.76 2.74
C LEU A 134 3.06 2.78 3.75
N THR A 135 2.66 2.68 5.03
CA THR A 135 3.06 3.61 6.09
C THR A 135 4.34 3.22 6.82
N ALA A 136 4.98 2.09 6.49
CA ALA A 136 6.16 1.59 7.20
C ALA A 136 7.33 2.59 7.16
N PRO A 137 8.05 2.81 8.27
CA PRO A 137 9.18 3.75 8.31
C PRO A 137 10.46 3.20 7.67
N SER A 138 10.61 1.87 7.54
CA SER A 138 11.84 1.21 7.11
C SER A 138 11.97 0.98 5.60
N TYR A 139 10.87 1.05 4.84
CA TYR A 139 10.85 0.79 3.40
C TYR A 139 9.90 1.71 2.63
N ILE A 140 9.89 1.57 1.31
CA ILE A 140 8.94 2.17 0.37
C ILE A 140 8.47 1.04 -0.54
N VAL A 141 7.16 0.95 -0.79
CA VAL A 141 6.57 0.06 -1.79
C VAL A 141 6.25 0.88 -3.04
N LEU A 142 6.53 0.35 -4.22
CA LEU A 142 6.22 0.96 -5.52
C LEU A 142 5.60 -0.10 -6.45
N PRO A 143 4.50 0.18 -7.16
CA PRO A 143 3.98 -0.75 -8.17
C PRO A 143 4.97 -0.91 -9.33
N VAL A 144 5.03 -2.12 -9.90
CA VAL A 144 5.80 -2.46 -11.09
C VAL A 144 4.81 -2.86 -12.18
N PHE A 145 4.80 -2.13 -13.28
CA PHE A 145 3.92 -2.38 -14.43
C PHE A 145 4.64 -3.19 -15.51
N ALA A 146 3.88 -3.94 -16.31
CA ALA A 146 4.40 -4.70 -17.45
C ALA A 146 4.93 -3.74 -18.54
N PRO A 147 6.04 -4.07 -19.24
CA PRO A 147 6.63 -3.19 -20.24
C PRO A 147 5.74 -3.04 -21.49
N GLU A 148 5.11 -4.14 -21.93
CA GLU A 148 4.21 -4.15 -23.09
C GLU A 148 2.87 -3.44 -22.81
N THR A 149 2.49 -3.29 -21.54
CA THR A 149 1.20 -2.74 -21.13
C THR A 149 1.37 -1.99 -19.81
N ALA A 150 1.72 -0.71 -19.89
CA ALA A 150 2.06 0.14 -18.75
C ALA A 150 0.91 0.40 -17.74
N THR A 151 -0.30 -0.13 -18.00
CA THR A 151 -1.44 -0.14 -17.08
C THR A 151 -1.61 -1.47 -16.33
N GLN A 152 -0.95 -2.56 -16.76
CA GLN A 152 -1.06 -3.88 -16.15
C GLN A 152 -0.01 -4.03 -15.05
N LEU A 153 -0.44 -4.32 -13.82
CA LEU A 153 0.46 -4.64 -12.72
C LEU A 153 1.18 -5.97 -12.99
N SER A 154 2.49 -5.98 -12.76
CA SER A 154 3.39 -7.15 -12.84
C SER A 154 4.06 -7.47 -11.50
N GLY A 155 3.96 -6.58 -10.51
CA GLY A 155 4.42 -6.83 -9.14
C GLY A 155 4.48 -5.58 -8.27
N VAL A 156 5.03 -5.72 -7.07
CA VAL A 156 5.40 -4.60 -6.19
C VAL A 156 6.90 -4.65 -5.87
N ARG A 157 7.56 -3.50 -5.89
CA ARG A 157 8.98 -3.34 -5.54
C ARG A 157 9.10 -2.72 -4.15
N VAL A 158 9.77 -3.42 -3.26
CA VAL A 158 10.11 -2.96 -1.90
C VAL A 158 11.56 -2.48 -1.89
N ILE A 159 11.77 -1.23 -1.47
CA ILE A 159 13.08 -0.57 -1.40
C ILE A 159 13.32 -0.10 0.04
N LYS A 160 14.53 -0.29 0.57
CA LYS A 160 14.90 0.25 1.89
C LYS A 160 14.82 1.78 1.90
N ARG A 161 14.15 2.35 2.91
CA ARG A 161 14.12 3.80 3.15
C ARG A 161 15.49 4.25 3.68
N ARG A 162 15.94 5.43 3.25
CA ARG A 162 17.19 6.06 3.70
C ARG A 162 16.94 7.00 4.87
#